data_AF-A0A6L8BFQ6-F1
#
_entry.id   AF-A0A6L8BFQ6-F1
#
_cell.length_a   1.000
_cell.length_b   1.000
_cell.length_c   1.000
_cell.angle_alpha   90.00
_cell.angle_beta   90.00
_cell.angle_gamma   90.00
#
_symmetry.space_group_name_H-M   'P 1'
#
loop_
_entity.id
_entity.type
_entity.pdbx_description
1 polymer ?
#
loop_
_entity_poly.entity_id
_entity_poly.type
_entity_poly.pdbx_seq_one_letter_code
_entity_poly.pdbx_strand_id
1 'polypeptide(L)'
;GGLIVVVVVYLQFQGYYPTITETLTHGLFQTVSIATTTGFTTADFAVWPGVLPVLLIFSSFVGGCAGSTAGGIKVIRWLLMYRQGLREVQRLVHPSAEVPVKLGSKAVPQRVVDAVWGFFAVYVVVFSVLLLIMVAAGLDQVSAFSAVAATLNNLGPGLGAVASGFGAVGAIEKWAAVCGMLLGRLEIFPLLVLITPTFWRP
;
A
#
# COMPACT_ATOMS: atom_id res chain seq x y z
N GLY A 1 4.52 -15.32 -2.03
CA GLY A 1 5.57 -16.18 -2.60
C GLY A 1 6.78 -15.36 -3.00
N GLY A 2 6.75 -14.75 -4.20
CA GLY A 2 7.91 -14.06 -4.78
C GLY A 2 8.57 -13.01 -3.88
N LEU A 3 7.79 -12.16 -3.19
CA LEU A 3 8.35 -11.13 -2.29
C LEU A 3 9.22 -11.71 -1.17
N ILE A 4 8.77 -12.79 -0.52
CA ILE A 4 9.52 -13.46 0.57
C ILE A 4 10.85 -14.00 0.03
N VAL A 5 10.82 -14.63 -1.15
CA VAL A 5 12.02 -15.15 -1.79
C VAL A 5 13.01 -14.02 -2.07
N VAL A 6 12.55 -12.90 -2.62
CA VAL A 6 13.40 -11.73 -2.89
C VAL A 6 14.04 -11.20 -1.61
N VAL A 7 13.26 -11.02 -0.53
CA VAL A 7 13.76 -10.49 0.75
C VAL A 7 14.79 -11.43 1.37
N VAL A 8 14.47 -12.73 1.48
CA VAL A 8 15.37 -13.72 2.10
C VAL A 8 16.66 -13.88 1.30
N VAL A 9 16.58 -14.00 -0.03
CA VAL A 9 17.76 -14.16 -0.88
C VAL A 9 18.65 -12.92 -0.80
N TYR A 10 18.07 -11.72 -0.78
CA TYR A 10 18.84 -10.49 -0.67
C TYR A 10 19.55 -10.37 0.69
N LEU A 11 18.84 -10.65 1.80
CA LEU A 11 19.45 -10.66 3.14
C LEU A 11 20.57 -11.70 3.26
N GLN A 12 20.36 -12.88 2.67
CA GLN A 12 21.37 -13.94 2.66
C GLN A 12 22.59 -13.55 1.84
N PHE A 13 22.39 -12.94 0.67
CA PHE A 13 23.48 -12.47 -0.19
C PHE A 13 24.32 -11.37 0.48
N GLN A 14 23.68 -10.48 1.26
CA GLN A 14 24.36 -9.45 2.04
C GLN A 14 25.00 -9.98 3.32
N GLY A 15 24.77 -11.25 3.70
CA GLY A 15 25.27 -11.83 4.95
C GLY A 15 24.80 -11.07 6.20
N TYR A 16 23.60 -10.47 6.15
CA TYR A 16 23.13 -9.56 7.21
C TYR A 16 22.90 -10.28 8.54
N TYR A 17 22.38 -11.52 8.49
CA TYR A 17 22.24 -12.39 9.66
C TYR A 17 23.30 -13.51 9.63
N PRO A 18 23.80 -13.94 10.80
CA PRO A 18 24.84 -14.96 10.90
C PRO A 18 24.36 -16.37 10.51
N THR A 19 23.07 -16.67 10.67
CA THR A 19 22.50 -17.98 10.35
C THR A 19 21.38 -17.89 9.31
N ILE A 20 21.28 -18.89 8.44
CA ILE A 20 20.21 -18.98 7.44
C ILE A 20 18.84 -19.05 8.13
N THR A 21 18.76 -19.71 9.29
CA THR A 21 17.53 -19.82 10.08
C THR A 21 17.05 -18.44 10.53
N GLU A 22 17.92 -17.58 11.05
CA GLU A 22 17.56 -16.21 11.42
C GLU A 22 17.12 -15.37 10.20
N THR A 23 17.85 -15.48 9.08
CA THR A 23 17.47 -14.82 7.82
C THR A 23 16.05 -15.22 7.38
N LEU A 24 15.75 -16.52 7.44
CA LEU A 24 14.44 -17.06 7.09
C LEU A 24 13.36 -16.58 8.05
N THR A 25 13.59 -16.69 9.37
CA THR A 25 12.61 -16.31 10.39
C THR A 25 12.28 -14.82 10.31
N HIS A 26 13.29 -13.94 10.32
CA HIS A 26 13.06 -12.50 10.26
C HIS A 26 12.57 -12.05 8.89
N GLY A 27 13.18 -12.54 7.81
CA GLY A 27 12.78 -12.22 6.44
C GLY A 27 11.34 -12.60 6.14
N LEU A 28 10.93 -13.83 6.50
CA LEU A 28 9.56 -14.30 6.30
C LEU A 28 8.56 -13.54 7.18
N PHE A 29 8.85 -13.41 8.49
CA PHE A 29 7.93 -12.77 9.42
C PHE A 29 7.64 -11.32 9.03
N GLN A 30 8.69 -10.54 8.77
CA GLN A 30 8.56 -9.12 8.42
C GLN A 30 7.86 -8.94 7.08
N THR A 31 8.22 -9.76 6.09
CA THR A 31 7.60 -9.69 4.77
C THR A 31 6.10 -9.96 4.86
N VAL A 32 5.68 -11.00 5.58
CA VAL A 32 4.26 -11.31 5.73
C VAL A 32 3.56 -10.20 6.51
N SER A 33 4.09 -9.83 7.67
CA SER A 33 3.51 -8.81 8.55
C SER A 33 3.29 -7.47 7.85
N ILE A 34 4.28 -6.99 7.10
CA ILE A 34 4.20 -5.71 6.40
C ILE A 34 3.31 -5.80 5.16
N ALA A 35 3.45 -6.85 4.35
CA ALA A 35 2.66 -7.02 3.14
C ALA A 35 1.16 -7.20 3.43
N THR A 36 0.81 -7.84 4.55
CA THR A 36 -0.59 -7.99 4.99
C THR A 36 -1.07 -6.85 5.88
N THR A 37 -0.27 -5.77 6.01
CA THR A 37 -0.56 -4.59 6.85
C THR A 37 -0.90 -4.95 8.31
N THR A 38 -0.28 -5.99 8.85
CA THR A 38 -0.40 -6.37 10.27
C THR A 38 0.46 -5.46 11.13
N GLY A 39 1.64 -5.09 10.64
CA GLY A 39 2.49 -4.08 11.28
C GLY A 39 3.27 -4.57 12.51
N PHE A 40 3.31 -5.88 12.79
CA PHE A 40 4.18 -6.42 13.82
C PHE A 40 5.62 -6.50 13.32
N THR A 41 6.55 -6.04 14.16
CA THR A 41 7.98 -6.02 13.89
C THR A 41 8.74 -6.83 14.93
N THR A 42 9.47 -7.86 14.51
CA THR A 42 10.38 -8.66 15.36
C THR A 42 11.86 -8.31 15.17
N ALA A 43 12.14 -7.45 14.19
CA ALA A 43 13.42 -6.90 13.81
C ALA A 43 13.21 -5.49 13.26
N ASP A 44 14.22 -4.65 13.37
CA ASP A 44 14.20 -3.33 12.74
C ASP A 44 14.48 -3.48 11.24
N PHE A 45 13.41 -3.50 10.44
CA PHE A 45 13.52 -3.57 8.99
C PHE A 45 13.88 -2.22 8.36
N ALA A 46 13.82 -1.11 9.11
CA ALA A 46 14.15 0.22 8.60
C ALA A 46 15.66 0.37 8.33
N VAL A 47 16.48 -0.40 9.05
CA VAL A 47 17.94 -0.44 8.90
C VAL A 47 18.43 -1.57 7.98
N TRP A 48 17.52 -2.35 7.39
CA TRP A 48 17.90 -3.43 6.48
C TRP A 48 18.59 -2.90 5.21
N PRO A 49 19.54 -3.65 4.66
CA PRO A 49 20.38 -3.16 3.57
C PRO A 49 19.59 -2.93 2.28
N GLY A 50 20.05 -1.92 1.53
CA GLY A 50 19.63 -1.67 0.15
C GLY A 50 18.15 -1.33 0.00
N VAL A 51 17.48 -2.05 -0.91
CA VAL A 51 16.11 -1.73 -1.33
C VAL A 51 15.03 -2.27 -0.36
N LEU A 52 15.40 -3.13 0.60
CA LEU A 52 14.44 -3.88 1.39
C LEU A 52 13.45 -3.03 2.21
N PRO A 53 13.87 -1.97 2.95
CA PRO A 53 12.92 -1.18 3.73
C PRO A 53 11.85 -0.55 2.84
N VAL A 54 12.27 0.00 1.71
CA VAL A 54 11.40 0.64 0.72
C VAL A 54 10.49 -0.39 0.05
N LEU A 55 11.04 -1.52 -0.39
CA LEU A 55 10.29 -2.63 -0.99
C LEU A 55 9.16 -3.12 -0.07
N LEU A 56 9.45 -3.27 1.22
CA LEU A 56 8.48 -3.69 2.22
C LEU A 56 7.39 -2.63 2.40
N ILE A 57 7.73 -1.35 2.50
CA ILE A 57 6.73 -0.26 2.53
C ILE A 57 5.85 -0.30 1.26
N PHE A 58 6.41 -0.48 0.07
CA PHE A 58 5.64 -0.61 -1.17
C PHE A 58 4.72 -1.83 -1.18
N SER A 59 5.13 -2.94 -0.57
CA SER A 59 4.28 -4.14 -0.48
C SER A 59 3.00 -3.91 0.31
N SER A 60 3.00 -2.98 1.28
CA SER A 60 1.83 -2.66 2.10
C SER A 60 0.66 -2.05 1.31
N PHE A 61 0.91 -1.44 0.15
CA PHE A 61 -0.15 -0.92 -0.72
C PHE A 61 -0.99 -2.05 -1.34
N VAL A 62 -0.44 -3.26 -1.46
CA VAL A 62 -1.19 -4.42 -1.94
C VAL A 62 -2.19 -4.88 -0.88
N GLY A 63 -1.74 -4.98 0.37
CA GLY A 63 -2.55 -5.36 1.52
C GLY A 63 -3.10 -6.77 1.43
N GLY A 64 -4.16 -7.04 2.19
CA GLY A 64 -4.81 -8.35 2.27
C GLY A 64 -5.94 -8.57 1.26
N CYS A 65 -6.66 -9.67 1.45
CA CYS A 65 -7.85 -10.02 0.69
C CYS A 65 -9.01 -9.03 0.96
N ALA A 66 -9.93 -8.92 0.01
CA ALA A 66 -11.19 -8.19 0.25
C ALA A 66 -11.98 -8.85 1.39
N GLY A 67 -12.66 -8.03 2.20
CA GLY A 67 -13.39 -8.51 3.39
C GLY A 67 -12.51 -8.88 4.61
N SER A 68 -11.18 -8.79 4.48
CA SER A 68 -10.25 -8.93 5.61
C SER A 68 -10.08 -7.61 6.38
N THR A 69 -9.52 -7.68 7.60
CA THR A 69 -9.15 -6.56 8.45
C THR A 69 -7.90 -5.79 7.99
N ALA A 70 -7.16 -6.32 7.00
CA ALA A 70 -6.00 -5.67 6.40
C ALA A 70 -6.38 -4.31 5.78
N GLY A 71 -5.44 -3.39 5.65
CA GLY A 71 -5.61 -2.14 4.91
C GLY A 71 -5.13 -2.24 3.47
N GLY A 72 -4.55 -1.14 2.98
CA GLY A 72 -4.08 -1.00 1.60
C GLY A 72 -5.20 -0.96 0.55
N ILE A 73 -4.80 -1.02 -0.71
CA ILE A 73 -5.72 -0.97 -1.87
C ILE A 73 -6.53 -2.27 -2.00
N LYS A 74 -6.03 -3.36 -1.39
CA LYS A 74 -6.50 -4.76 -1.47
C LYS A 74 -6.03 -5.49 -2.73
N VAL A 75 -5.68 -6.76 -2.55
CA VAL A 75 -5.16 -7.65 -3.62
C VAL A 75 -6.10 -7.73 -4.82
N ILE A 76 -7.42 -7.76 -4.59
CA ILE A 76 -8.40 -7.90 -5.68
C ILE A 76 -8.39 -6.70 -6.64
N ARG A 77 -8.20 -5.47 -6.12
CA ARG A 77 -8.15 -4.27 -6.95
C ARG A 77 -6.88 -4.26 -7.80
N TRP A 78 -5.75 -4.65 -7.22
CA TRP A 78 -4.50 -4.87 -7.96
C TRP A 78 -4.65 -5.90 -9.07
N LEU A 79 -5.28 -7.05 -8.79
CA LEU A 79 -5.53 -8.08 -9.78
C LEU A 79 -6.43 -7.59 -10.93
N LEU A 80 -7.49 -6.83 -10.61
CA LEU A 80 -8.38 -6.25 -11.62
C LEU A 80 -7.67 -5.21 -12.48
N MET A 81 -6.88 -4.31 -11.89
CA MET A 81 -6.07 -3.35 -12.62
C MET A 81 -5.05 -4.03 -13.54
N TYR A 82 -4.39 -5.09 -13.05
CA TYR A 82 -3.45 -5.87 -13.86
C TYR A 82 -4.14 -6.53 -15.06
N ARG A 83 -5.27 -7.22 -14.84
CA ARG A 83 -6.03 -7.85 -15.93
C ARG A 83 -6.60 -6.83 -16.91
N GLN A 84 -7.02 -5.67 -16.41
CA GLN A 84 -7.47 -4.55 -17.24
C GLN A 84 -6.32 -4.00 -18.10
N GLY A 85 -5.13 -3.81 -17.53
CA GLY A 85 -3.95 -3.39 -18.28
C GLY A 85 -3.59 -4.38 -19.39
N LEU A 86 -3.59 -5.69 -19.09
CA LEU A 86 -3.39 -6.73 -20.11
C LEU A 86 -4.45 -6.70 -21.21
N ARG A 87 -5.73 -6.46 -20.87
CA ARG A 87 -6.80 -6.31 -21.86
C ARG A 87 -6.51 -5.14 -22.80
N GLU A 88 -6.12 -3.98 -22.28
CA GLU A 88 -5.84 -2.81 -23.12
C GLU A 88 -4.64 -3.05 -24.05
N VAL A 89 -3.59 -3.71 -23.56
CA VAL A 89 -2.46 -4.13 -24.42
C VAL A 89 -2.93 -5.06 -25.53
N GLN A 90 -3.81 -6.03 -25.23
CA GLN A 90 -4.35 -6.93 -26.25
C GLN A 90 -5.22 -6.20 -27.29
N ARG A 91 -6.01 -5.21 -26.87
CA ARG A 91 -6.82 -4.37 -27.76
C ARG A 91 -5.99 -3.48 -28.66
N LEU A 92 -4.82 -3.03 -28.21
CA LEU A 92 -3.88 -2.31 -29.08
C LEU A 92 -3.36 -3.18 -30.23
N VAL A 93 -3.22 -4.49 -30.01
CA VAL A 93 -2.83 -5.45 -31.06
C VAL A 93 -4.04 -5.89 -31.90
N HIS A 94 -5.20 -6.10 -31.28
CA HIS A 94 -6.43 -6.55 -31.93
C HIS A 94 -7.60 -5.61 -31.59
N PRO A 95 -7.77 -4.48 -32.31
CA PRO A 95 -8.76 -3.45 -31.97
C PRO A 95 -10.21 -3.93 -31.94
N SER A 96 -10.55 -4.91 -32.79
CA SER A 96 -11.90 -5.47 -32.88
C SER A 96 -12.17 -6.58 -31.85
N ALA A 97 -11.20 -6.92 -31.00
CA ALA A 97 -11.36 -8.01 -30.04
C ALA A 97 -12.16 -7.57 -28.80
N GLU A 98 -13.34 -8.17 -28.62
CA GLU A 98 -14.13 -8.05 -27.39
C GLU A 98 -13.61 -8.98 -26.30
N VAL A 99 -12.52 -8.57 -25.64
CA VAL A 99 -11.93 -9.32 -24.52
C VAL A 99 -12.53 -8.82 -23.20
N PRO A 100 -13.35 -9.59 -22.46
CA PRO A 100 -13.83 -9.17 -21.14
C PRO A 100 -12.75 -9.36 -20.07
N VAL A 101 -12.71 -8.45 -19.08
CA VAL A 101 -11.94 -8.70 -17.86
C VAL A 101 -12.66 -9.77 -17.05
N LYS A 102 -11.99 -10.90 -16.80
CA LYS A 102 -12.55 -12.01 -16.03
C LYS A 102 -11.93 -12.08 -14.63
N LEU A 103 -12.70 -12.50 -13.64
CA LEU A 103 -12.23 -12.97 -12.34
C LEU A 103 -12.67 -14.42 -12.16
N GLY A 104 -11.72 -15.35 -12.13
CA GLY A 104 -12.02 -16.77 -12.32
C GLY A 104 -12.67 -17.01 -13.69
N SER A 105 -13.82 -17.68 -13.70
CA SER A 105 -14.62 -17.96 -14.90
C SER A 105 -15.64 -16.87 -15.25
N LYS A 106 -15.86 -15.88 -14.38
CA LYS A 106 -16.92 -14.86 -14.53
C LYS A 106 -16.36 -13.55 -15.10
N ALA A 107 -17.08 -12.96 -16.05
CA ALA A 107 -16.78 -11.61 -16.52
C ALA A 107 -17.15 -10.57 -15.45
N VAL A 108 -16.28 -9.59 -15.25
CA VAL A 108 -16.51 -8.48 -14.32
C VAL A 108 -17.21 -7.35 -15.08
N PRO A 109 -18.32 -6.79 -14.56
CA PRO A 109 -19.00 -5.67 -15.20
C PRO A 109 -18.08 -4.46 -15.36
N GLN A 110 -18.18 -3.76 -16.49
CA GLN A 110 -17.31 -2.60 -16.79
C GLN A 110 -17.40 -1.51 -15.70
N ARG A 111 -18.59 -1.26 -15.16
CA ARG A 111 -18.79 -0.31 -14.03
C ARG A 111 -17.89 -0.61 -12.82
N VAL A 112 -17.62 -1.89 -12.54
CA VAL A 112 -16.73 -2.27 -11.43
C VAL A 112 -15.27 -1.97 -11.78
N VAL A 113 -14.86 -2.23 -13.02
CA VAL A 113 -13.50 -1.91 -13.50
C VAL A 113 -13.24 -0.40 -13.43
N ASP A 114 -14.20 0.40 -13.87
CA ASP A 114 -14.09 1.87 -13.86
C ASP A 114 -14.04 2.40 -12.42
N ALA A 115 -14.84 1.82 -11.51
CA ALA A 115 -14.79 2.16 -10.09
C ALA A 115 -13.42 1.85 -9.45
N VAL A 116 -12.76 0.75 -9.84
CA VAL A 116 -11.41 0.42 -9.34
C VAL A 116 -10.37 1.45 -9.80
N TRP A 117 -10.44 1.91 -11.06
CA TRP A 117 -9.56 2.98 -11.55
C TRP A 117 -9.82 4.32 -10.87
N GLY A 118 -11.09 4.67 -10.69
CA GLY A 118 -11.46 5.84 -9.89
C GLY A 118 -10.89 5.77 -8.47
N PHE A 119 -10.98 4.58 -7.84
CA PHE A 119 -10.42 4.37 -6.50
C PHE A 119 -8.91 4.62 -6.48
N PHE A 120 -8.19 4.03 -7.44
CA PHE A 120 -6.74 4.17 -7.54
C PHE A 120 -6.31 5.62 -7.78
N ALA A 121 -6.98 6.33 -8.70
CA ALA A 121 -6.66 7.73 -8.99
C ALA A 121 -6.85 8.62 -7.76
N VAL A 122 -7.97 8.46 -7.06
CA VAL A 122 -8.24 9.18 -5.83
C VAL A 122 -7.25 8.81 -4.73
N TYR A 123 -6.90 7.53 -4.59
CA TYR A 123 -5.91 7.05 -3.63
C TYR A 123 -4.56 7.77 -3.83
N VAL A 124 -4.10 7.88 -5.09
CA VAL A 124 -2.86 8.60 -5.43
C VAL A 124 -2.96 10.09 -5.07
N VAL A 125 -4.08 10.75 -5.39
CA VAL A 125 -4.28 12.17 -5.04
C VAL A 125 -4.22 12.39 -3.53
N VAL A 126 -4.94 11.57 -2.77
CA VAL A 126 -4.92 11.64 -1.29
C VAL A 126 -3.52 11.42 -0.75
N PHE A 127 -2.81 10.40 -1.26
CA PHE A 127 -1.43 10.13 -0.87
C PHE A 127 -0.52 11.33 -1.14
N SER A 128 -0.59 11.92 -2.34
CA SER A 128 0.20 13.09 -2.72
C SER A 128 -0.10 14.31 -1.86
N VAL A 129 -1.38 14.58 -1.56
CA VAL A 129 -1.77 15.72 -0.72
C VAL A 129 -1.24 15.54 0.71
N LEU A 130 -1.42 14.37 1.31
CA LEU A 130 -0.90 14.09 2.66
C LEU A 130 0.62 14.16 2.70
N LEU A 131 1.31 13.69 1.66
CA LEU A 131 2.76 13.77 1.54
C LEU A 131 3.23 15.22 1.53
N LEU A 132 2.62 16.06 0.71
CA LEU A 132 2.96 17.48 0.63
C LEU A 132 2.71 18.20 1.96
N ILE A 133 1.62 17.87 2.67
CA ILE A 133 1.33 18.43 4.00
C ILE A 133 2.43 18.05 5.00
N MET A 134 2.83 16.77 5.04
CA MET A 134 3.86 16.29 5.96
C MET A 134 5.24 16.91 5.67
N VAL A 135 5.62 17.02 4.40
CA VAL A 135 6.87 17.69 4.01
C VAL A 135 6.83 19.18 4.33
N ALA A 136 5.71 19.86 4.05
CA ALA A 136 5.54 21.29 4.36
C ALA A 136 5.57 21.57 5.87
N ALA A 137 5.17 20.60 6.69
CA ALA A 137 5.23 20.68 8.15
C ALA A 137 6.65 20.46 8.72
N GLY A 138 7.60 19.99 7.90
CA GLY A 138 9.02 19.88 8.26
C GLY A 138 9.60 18.47 8.29
N LEU A 139 8.81 17.43 7.97
CA LEU A 139 9.36 16.09 7.79
C LEU A 139 10.20 15.98 6.52
N ASP A 140 11.32 15.26 6.60
CA ASP A 140 12.08 14.90 5.40
C ASP A 140 11.25 14.00 4.47
N GLN A 141 11.63 13.96 3.19
CA GLN A 141 10.86 13.26 2.16
C GLN A 141 10.69 11.76 2.44
N VAL A 142 11.69 11.09 3.03
CA VAL A 142 11.63 9.64 3.32
C VAL A 142 10.69 9.38 4.50
N SER A 143 10.82 10.18 5.56
CA SER A 143 9.92 10.11 6.72
C SER A 143 8.49 10.44 6.34
N ALA A 144 8.26 11.50 5.56
CA ALA A 144 6.92 11.89 5.11
C ALA A 144 6.29 10.83 4.21
N PHE A 145 7.02 10.32 3.21
CA PHE A 145 6.52 9.26 2.32
C PHE A 145 6.14 8.00 3.11
N SER A 146 7.03 7.54 3.98
CA SER A 146 6.79 6.34 4.77
C SER A 146 5.69 6.54 5.83
N ALA A 147 5.56 7.73 6.41
CA ALA A 147 4.48 8.07 7.34
C ALA A 147 3.10 8.05 6.67
N VAL A 148 2.97 8.63 5.47
CA VAL A 148 1.72 8.55 4.69
C VAL A 148 1.44 7.11 4.28
N ALA A 149 2.43 6.36 3.79
CA ALA A 149 2.24 4.95 3.46
C ALA A 149 1.81 4.11 4.67
N ALA A 150 2.45 4.33 5.82
CA ALA A 150 2.16 3.62 7.06
C ALA A 150 0.73 3.88 7.57
N THR A 151 0.27 5.12 7.47
CA THR A 151 -1.05 5.57 7.94
C THR A 151 -2.16 5.23 6.94
N LEU A 152 -2.00 5.59 5.67
CA LEU A 152 -3.00 5.38 4.62
C LEU A 152 -3.23 3.89 4.32
N ASN A 153 -2.19 3.05 4.42
CA ASN A 153 -2.34 1.60 4.31
C ASN A 153 -2.76 0.94 5.62
N ASN A 154 -2.89 1.68 6.73
CA ASN A 154 -3.07 1.14 8.07
C ASN A 154 -2.05 0.06 8.42
N LEU A 155 -0.80 0.27 7.98
CA LEU A 155 0.33 -0.62 8.27
C LEU A 155 0.88 -0.36 9.68
N GLY A 156 1.09 0.90 10.06
CA GLY A 156 1.68 1.28 11.35
C GLY A 156 3.17 1.65 11.27
N PRO A 157 4.09 0.68 11.08
CA PRO A 157 5.52 0.98 10.96
C PRO A 157 5.89 1.82 9.74
N GLY A 158 6.75 2.81 9.94
CA GLY A 158 7.31 3.67 8.88
C GLY A 158 8.84 3.61 8.81
N LEU A 159 9.44 4.58 8.13
CA LEU A 159 10.90 4.73 7.98
C LEU A 159 11.35 6.12 8.48
N GLY A 160 12.65 6.30 8.66
CA GLY A 160 13.20 7.59 9.10
C GLY A 160 12.67 8.00 10.49
N ALA A 161 12.21 9.24 10.62
CA ALA A 161 11.73 9.81 11.88
C ALA A 161 10.50 9.09 12.47
N VAL A 162 9.76 8.32 11.65
CA VAL A 162 8.60 7.54 12.10
C VAL A 162 8.89 6.04 12.28
N ALA A 163 10.15 5.61 12.10
CA ALA A 163 10.54 4.19 12.27
C ALA A 163 10.31 3.69 13.70
N SER A 164 10.64 4.50 14.71
CA SER A 164 10.39 4.22 16.13
C SER A 164 8.98 4.61 16.59
N GLY A 165 8.13 5.07 15.65
CA GLY A 165 6.76 5.50 15.89
C GLY A 165 6.55 7.01 15.73
N PHE A 166 5.30 7.44 15.87
CA PHE A 166 4.87 8.82 15.61
C PHE A 166 5.06 9.76 16.81
N GLY A 167 5.67 9.30 17.90
CA GLY A 167 5.77 10.06 19.17
C GLY A 167 6.52 11.38 19.02
N ALA A 168 7.66 11.35 18.32
CA ALA A 168 8.56 12.50 18.12
C ALA A 168 8.11 13.48 17.02
N VAL A 169 7.01 13.18 16.30
CA VAL A 169 6.53 14.00 15.19
C VAL A 169 5.68 15.18 15.71
N GLY A 170 5.69 16.30 14.98
CA GLY A 170 4.89 17.48 15.27
C GLY A 170 3.37 17.25 15.22
N ALA A 171 2.63 18.27 15.66
CA ALA A 171 1.16 18.18 15.78
C ALA A 171 0.46 18.12 14.42
N ILE A 172 0.94 18.86 13.42
CA ILE A 172 0.33 18.93 12.08
C ILE A 172 0.44 17.58 11.39
N GLU A 173 1.60 16.95 11.46
CA GLU A 173 1.88 15.66 10.86
C GLU A 173 1.11 14.54 11.56
N LYS A 174 0.94 14.61 12.88
CA LYS A 174 0.07 13.69 13.63
C LYS A 174 -1.38 13.81 13.17
N TRP A 175 -1.90 15.02 12.98
CA TRP A 175 -3.25 15.21 12.44
C TRP A 175 -3.37 14.69 11.00
N ALA A 176 -2.37 14.94 10.15
CA ALA A 176 -2.32 14.39 8.80
C ALA A 176 -2.29 12.84 8.82
N ALA A 177 -1.53 12.24 9.75
CA ALA A 177 -1.47 10.80 9.96
C ALA A 177 -2.83 10.22 10.42
N VAL A 178 -3.53 10.90 11.35
CA VAL A 178 -4.89 10.51 11.78
C VAL A 178 -5.86 10.54 10.60
N CYS A 179 -5.84 11.61 9.80
CA CYS A 179 -6.64 11.70 8.58
C CYS A 179 -6.31 10.57 7.60
N GLY A 180 -5.02 10.26 7.41
CA GLY A 180 -4.55 9.15 6.59
C GLY A 180 -5.11 7.80 7.05
N MET A 181 -5.05 7.51 8.35
CA MET A 181 -5.60 6.27 8.93
C MET A 181 -7.11 6.15 8.71
N LEU A 182 -7.86 7.24 8.94
CA LEU A 182 -9.31 7.27 8.73
C LEU A 182 -9.68 7.02 7.25
N LEU A 183 -8.99 7.71 6.34
CA LEU A 183 -9.17 7.55 4.89
C LEU A 183 -8.83 6.13 4.42
N GLY A 184 -7.76 5.55 4.95
CA GLY A 184 -7.37 4.18 4.67
C GLY A 184 -8.39 3.15 5.20
N ARG A 185 -8.94 3.39 6.39
CA ARG A 185 -9.79 2.41 7.10
C ARG A 185 -11.22 2.40 6.60
N LEU A 186 -11.80 3.56 6.32
CA LEU A 186 -13.19 3.69 5.88
C LEU A 186 -13.38 3.42 4.38
N GLU A 187 -12.30 3.07 3.68
CA GLU A 187 -12.19 3.11 2.23
C GLU A 187 -12.45 4.52 1.68
N ILE A 188 -11.63 4.98 0.74
CA ILE A 188 -11.56 6.40 0.41
C ILE A 188 -12.88 6.96 -0.15
N PHE A 189 -13.66 6.14 -0.85
CA PHE A 189 -14.91 6.58 -1.49
C PHE A 189 -16.03 6.96 -0.52
N PRO A 190 -16.41 6.14 0.49
CA PRO A 190 -17.41 6.54 1.49
C PRO A 190 -17.15 7.93 2.11
N LEU A 191 -15.89 8.23 2.47
CA LEU A 191 -15.55 9.54 3.03
C LEU A 191 -15.66 10.68 2.01
N LEU A 192 -15.19 10.48 0.78
CA LEU A 192 -15.33 11.51 -0.26
C LEU A 192 -16.77 11.77 -0.67
N VAL A 193 -17.59 10.71 -0.71
CA VAL A 193 -19.04 10.85 -0.95
C VAL A 193 -19.66 11.70 0.16
N LEU A 194 -19.30 11.47 1.42
CA LEU A 194 -19.79 12.25 2.55
C LEU A 194 -19.33 13.73 2.51
N ILE A 195 -18.23 14.06 1.84
CA ILE A 195 -17.77 15.45 1.67
C ILE A 195 -18.43 16.10 0.43
N THR A 196 -18.95 15.30 -0.50
CA THR A 196 -19.51 15.81 -1.76
C THR A 196 -20.92 16.38 -1.55
N PRO A 197 -21.21 17.63 -1.95
CA PRO A 197 -22.53 18.26 -1.77
C PRO A 197 -23.70 17.47 -2.36
N THR A 198 -23.45 16.69 -3.42
CA THR A 198 -24.44 15.83 -4.07
C THR A 198 -24.98 14.74 -3.15
N PHE A 199 -24.23 14.30 -2.13
CA PHE A 199 -24.74 13.36 -1.13
C PHE A 199 -25.77 14.02 -0.19
N TRP A 200 -25.60 15.31 0.09
CA TRP A 200 -26.43 16.06 1.05
C TRP A 200 -27.64 16.75 0.41
N ARG A 201 -27.72 16.76 -0.91
CA ARG A 201 -28.85 17.30 -1.66
C ARG A 201 -29.64 16.12 -2.25
N PRO A 202 -30.85 15.83 -1.72
CA PRO A 202 -31.68 14.72 -2.18
C PRO A 202 -32.16 14.87 -3.62
#